data_AF-A0A418WIB6-F1
#
_entry.id   AF-A0A418WIB6-F1
#
_cell.length_a   1.000
_cell.length_b   1.000
_cell.length_c   1.000
_cell.angle_alpha   90.00
_cell.angle_beta   90.00
_cell.angle_gamma   90.00
#
_symmetry.space_group_name_H-M   'P 1'
#
loop_
_entity.id
_entity.type
_entity.pdbx_description
1 polymer ?
#
loop_
_entity_poly.entity_id
_entity_poly.type
_entity_poly.pdbx_seq_one_letter_code
_entity_poly.pdbx_strand_id
1 'polypeptide(L)'
;MNLFKVVTARDEVVIGVPAEAASEPIHGIPLDTLAARLFAAGHVVVWQYAAQRGPDGAIRQAPLRRIALAAAGVVRIEPFVSEQEVVAPD
;
A
#
# COMPACT_ATOMS: atom_id res chain seq x y z
N MET A 1 -5.28 -5.99 -5.52
CA MET A 1 -4.50 -5.34 -4.44
C MET A 1 -5.04 -3.94 -4.23
N ASN A 2 -5.09 -3.48 -2.99
CA ASN A 2 -5.39 -2.09 -2.67
C ASN A 2 -4.08 -1.34 -2.47
N LEU A 3 -3.87 -0.25 -3.19
CA LEU A 3 -2.67 0.56 -3.07
C LEU A 3 -2.96 1.83 -2.28
N PHE A 4 -1.96 2.25 -1.50
CA PHE A 4 -2.00 3.49 -0.76
C PHE A 4 -0.72 4.26 -0.97
N LYS A 5 -0.83 5.58 -1.04
CA LYS A 5 0.31 6.48 -0.96
C LYS A 5 0.47 6.91 0.49
N VAL A 6 1.64 6.66 1.04
CA VAL A 6 2.03 7.11 2.37
C VAL A 6 2.95 8.30 2.20
N VAL A 7 2.56 9.42 2.81
CA VAL A 7 3.32 10.66 2.81
C VAL A 7 4.06 10.76 4.13
N THR A 8 5.38 10.91 4.06
CA THR A 8 6.23 11.21 5.20
C THR A 8 6.78 12.64 5.08
N ALA A 9 7.50 13.11 6.09
CA ALA A 9 8.18 14.40 6.00
C ALA A 9 9.34 14.41 4.98
N ARG A 10 9.82 13.23 4.56
CA ARG A 10 10.98 13.08 3.67
C ARG A 10 10.59 12.72 2.25
N ASP A 11 9.59 11.87 2.09
CA ASP A 11 9.25 11.22 0.83
C ASP A 11 7.81 10.71 0.80
N GLU A 12 7.42 10.21 -0.37
CA GLU A 12 6.18 9.47 -0.57
C GLU A 12 6.52 8.03 -0.99
N VAL A 13 5.75 7.07 -0.47
CA VAL A 13 5.88 5.66 -0.85
C VAL A 13 4.53 5.06 -1.17
N VAL A 14 4.44 4.30 -2.26
CA VAL A 14 3.26 3.50 -2.57
C VAL A 14 3.40 2.14 -1.90
N ILE A 15 2.37 1.71 -1.18
CA ILE A 15 2.30 0.42 -0.52
C ILE A 15 1.09 -0.37 -0.99
N GLY A 16 1.16 -1.69 -0.94
CA GLY A 16 0.06 -2.59 -1.28
C GLY A 16 -0.42 -3.39 -0.08
N VAL A 17 -1.75 -3.54 0.00
CA VAL A 17 -2.46 -4.37 0.99
C VAL A 17 -3.39 -5.35 0.25
N PRO A 18 -3.41 -6.64 0.63
CA PRO A 18 -4.32 -7.64 0.07
C PRO A 18 -5.80 -7.23 0.11
N ALA A 19 -6.57 -7.66 -0.88
CA ALA A 19 -8.00 -7.37 -0.95
C ALA A 19 -8.79 -8.24 0.05
N GLU A 20 -8.33 -9.47 0.34
CA GLU A 20 -8.98 -10.40 1.28
C GLU A 20 -8.83 -10.04 2.77
N ALA A 21 -8.24 -8.89 3.11
CA ALA A 21 -8.33 -8.36 4.48
C ALA A 21 -9.71 -7.69 4.78
N ALA A 22 -10.67 -7.79 3.85
CA ALA A 22 -12.00 -7.20 3.91
C ALA A 22 -13.10 -8.27 4.09
N SER A 23 -13.43 -8.58 5.35
CA SER A 23 -14.58 -9.43 5.70
C SER A 23 -15.58 -8.69 6.61
N GLU A 24 -15.89 -7.43 6.34
CA GLU A 24 -16.91 -6.65 7.07
C GLU A 24 -17.73 -5.78 6.08
N PRO A 25 -19.07 -5.86 6.09
CA PRO A 25 -19.93 -5.32 5.04
C PRO A 25 -20.55 -3.97 5.41
N ILE A 26 -19.77 -2.92 5.69
CA ILE A 26 -20.29 -1.54 5.74
C ILE A 26 -19.22 -0.57 5.22
N HIS A 27 -19.34 -0.16 3.95
CA HIS A 27 -18.69 1.01 3.33
C HIS A 27 -17.18 1.21 3.57
N GLY A 28 -16.37 0.85 2.54
CA GLY A 28 -14.98 1.27 2.38
C GLY A 28 -13.97 0.13 2.52
N ILE A 29 -13.24 -0.19 1.44
CA ILE A 29 -12.00 -0.99 1.55
C ILE A 29 -10.88 -0.03 2.04
N PRO A 30 -9.67 -0.51 2.35
CA PRO A 30 -9.02 -0.76 3.64
C PRO A 30 -8.32 0.44 4.35
N LEU A 31 -8.68 1.71 4.08
CA LEU A 31 -7.93 2.85 4.66
C LEU A 31 -8.05 2.92 6.18
N ASP A 32 -9.27 2.92 6.71
CA ASP A 32 -9.52 3.07 8.15
C ASP A 32 -8.92 1.89 8.94
N THR A 33 -9.06 0.67 8.43
CA THR A 33 -8.47 -0.54 9.03
C THR A 33 -6.94 -0.50 9.01
N LEU A 34 -6.34 -0.08 7.88
CA LEU A 34 -4.89 0.07 7.78
C LEU A 34 -4.38 1.13 8.77
N ALA A 35 -5.05 2.28 8.84
CA ALA A 35 -4.71 3.35 9.76
C ALA A 35 -4.84 2.89 11.22
N ALA A 36 -5.97 2.31 11.60
CA ALA A 36 -6.20 1.79 12.95
C ALA A 36 -5.13 0.76 13.35
N ARG A 37 -4.81 -0.19 12.47
CA ARG A 37 -3.77 -1.19 12.72
C ARG A 37 -2.39 -0.55 12.86
N LEU A 38 -2.03 0.39 11.99
CA LEU A 38 -0.74 1.07 12.03
C LEU A 38 -0.58 1.84 13.35
N PHE A 39 -1.57 2.63 13.75
CA PHE A 39 -1.48 3.42 14.97
C PHE A 39 -1.55 2.56 16.24
N ALA A 40 -2.35 1.49 16.26
CA ALA A 40 -2.41 0.57 17.39
C ALA A 40 -1.12 -0.23 17.59
N ALA A 41 -0.49 -0.70 16.51
CA ALA A 41 0.74 -1.49 16.58
C ALA A 41 2.03 -0.65 16.59
N GLY A 42 1.93 0.65 16.31
CA GLY A 42 3.07 1.56 16.11
C GLY A 42 3.83 1.34 14.79
N HIS A 43 3.70 0.17 14.18
CA HIS A 43 4.25 -0.14 12.86
C HIS A 43 3.48 -1.30 12.18
N VAL A 44 3.57 -1.40 10.86
CA VAL A 44 3.10 -2.55 10.08
C VAL A 44 4.11 -2.94 9.02
N VAL A 45 4.21 -4.24 8.72
CA VAL A 45 5.00 -4.72 7.58
C VAL A 45 4.11 -4.85 6.36
N VAL A 46 4.48 -4.19 5.27
CA VAL A 46 3.72 -4.10 4.01
C VAL A 46 4.66 -4.25 2.81
N TRP A 47 4.10 -4.47 1.62
CA TRP A 47 4.86 -4.39 0.37
C TRP A 47 4.93 -2.94 -0.10
N GLN A 48 6.13 -2.45 -0.42
CA GLN A 48 6.34 -1.27 -1.25
C GLN A 48 6.05 -1.64 -2.71
N TYR A 49 5.39 -0.73 -3.42
CA TYR A 49 5.07 -0.84 -4.83
C TYR A 49 5.76 0.24 -5.64
N ALA A 50 6.12 -0.07 -6.88
CA ALA A 50 6.68 0.85 -7.84
C ALA A 50 6.31 0.46 -9.27
N ALA A 51 6.40 1.43 -10.19
CA ALA A 51 6.20 1.17 -11.60
C ALA A 51 7.44 0.43 -12.12
N GLN A 52 7.24 -0.77 -12.65
CA GLN A 52 8.29 -1.66 -13.12
C GLN A 52 7.96 -2.16 -14.52
N ARG A 53 9.00 -2.40 -15.31
CA ARG A 53 8.84 -3.02 -16.63
C ARG A 53 8.72 -4.53 -16.45
N GLY A 54 7.59 -5.09 -16.85
CA GLY A 54 7.32 -6.52 -16.83
C GLY A 54 8.08 -7.29 -17.93
N PRO A 55 8.03 -8.64 -17.90
CA PRO A 55 8.71 -9.48 -18.89
C PRO A 55 8.23 -9.27 -20.34
N ASP A 56 6.98 -8.82 -20.50
CA ASP A 56 6.35 -8.47 -21.76
C ASP A 56 6.67 -7.03 -22.23
N GLY A 57 7.48 -6.29 -21.47
CA GLY A 57 7.82 -4.89 -21.74
C GLY A 57 6.77 -3.88 -21.28
N ALA A 58 5.61 -4.32 -20.78
CA ALA A 58 4.59 -3.44 -20.26
C ALA A 58 5.03 -2.82 -18.93
N ILE A 59 4.65 -1.56 -18.67
CA ILE A 59 4.83 -0.96 -17.36
C ILE A 59 3.66 -1.36 -16.47
N ARG A 60 3.97 -1.96 -15.32
CA ARG A 60 3.01 -2.44 -14.33
C ARG A 60 3.37 -1.87 -12.97
N GLN A 61 2.38 -1.70 -12.11
CA GLN A 61 2.60 -1.35 -10.72
C GLN A 61 2.80 -2.64 -9.92
N ALA A 62 4.03 -2.92 -9.51
CA ALA A 62 4.44 -4.22 -8.99
C ALA A 62 5.16 -4.11 -7.63
N PRO A 63 5.16 -5.18 -6.81
CA PRO A 63 5.85 -5.19 -5.54
C PRO A 63 7.37 -5.08 -5.72
N LEU A 64 7.98 -4.12 -5.03
CA LEU A 64 9.42 -3.89 -5.05
C LEU A 64 10.14 -4.65 -3.91
N ARG A 65 9.65 -4.50 -2.69
CA ARG A 65 10.21 -5.10 -1.46
C ARG A 65 9.25 -4.96 -0.29
N ARG A 66 9.46 -5.74 0.78
CA ARG A 66 8.77 -5.55 2.05
C ARG A 66 9.43 -4.44 2.87
N ILE A 67 8.63 -3.60 3.51
CA ILE A 67 9.07 -2.53 4.40
C ILE A 67 8.29 -2.57 5.72
N ALA A 68 8.93 -2.17 6.81
CA ALA A 68 8.23 -1.83 8.04
C ALA A 68 7.87 -0.34 8.00
N LEU A 69 6.58 -0.03 7.92
CA LEU A 69 6.07 1.33 7.99
C LEU A 69 5.82 1.68 9.45
N ALA A 70 6.53 2.68 9.97
CA ALA A 70 6.36 3.17 11.35
C ALA A 70 5.38 4.34 11.41
N ALA A 71 4.44 4.31 12.37
CA ALA A 71 3.40 5.32 12.52
C ALA A 71 3.99 6.71 12.83
N ALA A 72 5.08 6.77 13.60
CA ALA A 72 5.72 8.01 14.05
C ALA A 72 6.26 8.90 12.90
N GLY A 73 6.43 8.37 11.70
CA GLY A 73 6.93 9.11 10.53
C GLY A 73 5.85 9.41 9.48
N VAL A 74 4.61 8.93 9.67
CA VAL A 74 3.53 9.09 8.70
C VAL A 74 2.81 10.41 8.95
N VAL A 75 2.74 11.24 7.91
CA VAL A 75 1.96 12.49 7.91
C VAL A 75 0.54 12.22 7.41
N ARG A 76 0.39 11.39 6.38
CA ARG A 76 -0.90 11.05 5.76
C ARG A 76 -0.83 9.73 5.01
N ILE A 77 -1.97 9.04 4.92
CA ILE A 77 -2.17 7.88 4.05
C ILE A 77 -3.36 8.20 3.14
N GLU A 78 -3.16 8.05 1.83
CA GLU A 78 -4.18 8.28 0.81
C GLU A 78 -4.41 6.99 -0.01
N PRO A 79 -5.63 6.72 -0.48
CA PRO A 79 -5.82 5.74 -1.54
C PRO A 79 -5.00 6.11 -2.78
N PHE A 80 -4.37 5.12 -3.40
CA PHE A 80 -3.60 5.31 -4.63
C PHE A 80 -4.24 4.54 -5.77
N VAL A 81 -4.74 5.27 -6.78
CA VAL A 81 -5.29 4.68 -8.00
C VAL A 81 -4.20 4.66 -9.05
N SER A 82 -3.77 3.46 -9.43
CA SER A 82 -2.76 3.25 -10.46
C SER A 82 -3.38 3.28 -11.85
N GLU A 83 -2.76 3.99 -12.79
CA GLU A 83 -3.11 3.91 -14.22
C GLU A 83 -2.56 2.64 -14.88
N GLN A 84 -1.53 2.03 -14.27
CA GLN A 84 -0.98 0.76 -14.71
C GLN A 84 -1.68 -0.42 -14.04
N GLU A 85 -1.63 -1.59 -14.68
CA GLU A 85 -2.04 -2.85 -14.07
C GLU A 85 -1.28 -3.09 -12.76
N VAL A 86 -2.01 -3.45 -11.70
CA VAL A 86 -1.42 -3.75 -10.39
C VAL A 86 -1.20 -5.25 -10.23
N VAL A 87 0.05 -5.65 -10.00
CA VAL A 87 0.44 -7.07 -9.85
C VAL A 87 0.46 -7.45 -8.36
N ALA A 88 -0.01 -8.65 -8.02
CA ALA A 88 0.09 -9.17 -6.66
C ALA A 88 1.54 -9.59 -6.33
N PRO A 89 1.94 -9.59 -5.05
CA PRO A 89 3.19 -10.24 -4.65
C PRO A 89 3.09 -11.75 -4.86
N ASP A 90 4.22 -12.38 -5.18
CA ASP A 90 4.39 -13.83 -5.22
C ASP A 90 4.21 -14.49 -3.83
#